data_AF-A0A7K3Y502-F1
#
_entry.id   AF-A0A7K3Y502-F1
#
_cell.length_a   1.000
_cell.length_b   1.000
_cell.length_c   1.000
_cell.angle_alpha   90.00
_cell.angle_beta   90.00
_cell.angle_gamma   90.00
#
_symmetry.space_group_name_H-M   'P 1'
#
loop_
_entity.id
_entity.type
_entity.pdbx_description
1 polymer ?
#
loop_
_entity_poly.entity_id
_entity_poly.type
_entity_poly.pdbx_seq_one_letter_code
_entity_poly.pdbx_strand_id
1 'polypeptide(L)' 'MIPERCTFCKGTLQEGTTEFIARVGDAVIVIRDVPAYIC' A
#
# COMPACT_ATOMS: atom_id res chain seq x y z
N MET A 1 -10.52 13.73 1.98
CA MET A 1 -11.41 12.73 1.36
C MET A 1 -10.52 11.70 0.69
N ILE A 2 -10.75 10.42 0.94
CA ILE A 2 -9.99 9.35 0.29
C ILE A 2 -10.60 9.15 -1.10
N PRO A 3 -9.81 9.25 -2.18
CA PRO A 3 -10.37 9.21 -3.53
C PRO A 3 -10.88 7.80 -3.86
N GLU A 4 -11.95 7.68 -4.65
CA GLU A 4 -12.40 6.37 -5.15
C GLU A 4 -11.43 5.76 -6.16
N ARG A 5 -10.57 6.59 -6.77
CA ARG A 5 -9.59 6.17 -7.77
C ARG A 5 -8.18 6.55 -7.34
N CYS A 6 -7.25 5.65 -7.59
CA CYS A 6 -5.84 5.89 -7.37
C CYS A 6 -5.35 7.00 -8.28
N THR A 7 -4.63 7.97 -7.69
CA THR A 7 -4.13 9.15 -8.40
C THR A 7 -3.09 8.79 -9.46
N PHE A 8 -2.37 7.68 -9.26
CA PHE A 8 -1.34 7.15 -10.16
C PHE A 8 -1.93 6.26 -11.26
N CYS A 9 -2.51 5.11 -10.90
CA CYS A 9 -2.96 4.07 -11.83
C CYS A 9 -4.37 4.35 -12.43
N LYS A 10 -5.16 5.25 -11.84
CA LYS A 10 -6.60 5.49 -12.12
C LYS A 10 -7.55 4.30 -11.83
N GLY A 11 -7.03 3.18 -11.34
CA GLY A 11 -7.79 2.04 -10.83
C GLY A 11 -8.61 2.38 -9.58
N THR A 12 -9.63 1.58 -9.29
CA THR A 12 -10.50 1.73 -8.12
C THR A 12 -9.74 1.39 -6.85
N LEU A 13 -9.84 2.25 -5.82
CA LEU A 13 -9.27 1.98 -4.50
C LEU A 13 -10.26 1.17 -3.65
N GLN A 14 -9.74 0.16 -2.96
CA GLN A 14 -10.50 -0.69 -2.04
C GLN A 14 -9.79 -0.80 -0.69
N GLU A 15 -10.55 -0.84 0.40
CA GLU A 15 -10.00 -1.09 1.74
C GLU A 15 -9.51 -2.55 1.85
N GLY A 16 -8.36 -2.73 2.48
CA GLY A 16 -7.80 -4.06 2.72
C GLY A 16 -6.55 -4.00 3.59
N THR A 17 -5.83 -5.12 3.66
CA THR A 17 -4.51 -5.22 4.30
C THR A 17 -3.45 -5.59 3.28
N THR A 18 -2.23 -5.08 3.46
CA THR A 18 -1.09 -5.37 2.58
C THR A 18 0.21 -5.45 3.37
N GLU A 19 1.29 -5.84 2.70
CA GLU A 19 2.64 -5.78 3.25
C GLU A 19 3.34 -4.49 2.82
N PHE A 20 3.95 -3.79 3.78
CA PHE A 20 4.88 -2.70 3.49
C PHE A 20 6.31 -3.25 3.52
N ILE A 21 6.97 -3.24 2.36
CA ILE A 21 8.32 -3.76 2.18
C ILE A 21 9.27 -2.60 1.87
N ALA A 22 10.27 -2.39 2.73
CA ALA A 22 11.31 -1.39 2.53
C ALA A 22 12.69 -2.03 2.58
N ARG A 23 13.57 -1.67 1.65
CA ARG A 23 15.00 -2.00 1.73
C ARG A 23 15.73 -0.85 2.41
N VAL A 24 16.47 -1.15 3.47
CA VAL A 24 17.22 -0.17 4.27
C VAL A 24 18.66 -0.66 4.40
N GLY A 25 19.56 -0.05 3.63
CA GLY A 25 20.94 -0.52 3.52
C GLY A 25 21.01 -1.93 2.93
N ASP A 26 21.58 -2.85 3.69
CA ASP A 26 21.66 -4.29 3.41
C ASP A 26 20.50 -5.11 3.99
N ALA A 27 19.57 -4.47 4.70
CA ALA A 27 18.42 -5.12 5.31
C ALA A 27 17.12 -4.93 4.50
N VAL A 28 16.19 -5.86 4.69
CA VAL A 28 14.80 -5.75 4.22
C VAL A 28 13.86 -5.78 5.42
N ILE A 29 13.04 -4.74 5.55
CA ILE A 29 12.00 -4.62 6.56
C ILE A 29 10.67 -4.97 5.89
N VAL A 30 9.93 -5.91 6.48
CA VAL A 30 8.58 -6.29 6.05
C VAL A 30 7.63 -6.07 7.21
N ILE A 31 6.68 -5.14 7.03
CA ILE A 31 5.58 -4.92 7.96
C ILE A 31 4.34 -5.57 7.36
N ARG A 32 3.77 -6.57 8.05
CA ARG A 32 2.59 -7.31 7.59
C ARG A 32 1.30 -6.69 8.11
N ASP A 33 0.20 -7.05 7.45
CA ASP A 33 -1.16 -6.72 7.86
C ASP A 33 -1.41 -5.21 8.03
N VAL A 34 -0.78 -4.38 7.19
CA VAL A 34 -0.93 -2.92 7.21
C VAL A 34 -2.28 -2.56 6.57
N PRO A 35 -3.20 -1.91 7.30
CA PRO A 35 -4.46 -1.43 6.73
C PRO A 35 -4.18 -0.34 5.67
N ALA A 36 -4.74 -0.49 4.48
CA ALA A 36 -4.50 0.42 3.36
C ALA A 36 -5.67 0.46 2.37
N TYR A 37 -5.67 1.50 1.53
CA TYR A 37 -6.48 1.55 0.30
C TYR A 37 -5.63 1.04 -0.86
N ILE A 38 -6.04 -0.07 -1.47
CA ILE A 38 -5.29 -0.82 -2.47
C ILE A 38 -5.83 -0.51 -3.87
N CYS A 39 -4.92 -0.11 -4.78
CA CYS A 39 -5.00 -0.33 -6.24
C CYS A 39 -4.16 -1.60 -6.49
#